data_AF-A0A1G3BDY0-F1
#
_entry.id   AF-A0A1G3BDY0-F1
#
_cell.length_a   1.000
_cell.length_b   1.000
_cell.length_c   1.000
_cell.angle_alpha   90.00
_cell.angle_beta   90.00
_cell.angle_gamma   90.00
#
_symmetry.space_group_name_H-M   'P 1'
#
loop_
_entity.id
_entity.type
_entity.pdbx_description
1 polymer ?
#
loop_
_entity_poly.entity_id
_entity_poly.type
_entity_poly.pdbx_seq_one_letter_code
_entity_poly.pdbx_strand_id
1 'polypeptide(L)'
;MKKHVILIIPVLCISLVSAGCSGLFKKSSKAQQQEERFVLIDKKINELQRAISNINASAQSIGRQVEELSDRTTNIGRNYTKIDTSLEELNAKVETKDSSLETSISDTQNTINELKTKLSEIELAKEELQNQINSLQSQKSQPVSPAVEHQEESGEVKGETAEKTTEAQQDKAIVQGLLDEAQAIYKDGNYDDAISKWEEVLNIDPENLEAKLNIEIAKEKIESASEKEE
;
A
#
# COMPACT_ATOMS: atom_id res chain seq x y z
N MET A 1 -75.84 -63.43 103.18
CA MET A 1 -75.71 -62.73 104.47
C MET A 1 -75.01 -61.39 104.25
N LYS A 2 -75.62 -60.30 104.74
CA LYS A 2 -75.05 -58.97 105.06
C LYS A 2 -74.33 -58.14 103.98
N LYS A 3 -75.10 -57.15 103.51
CA LYS A 3 -74.87 -55.69 103.45
C LYS A 3 -73.96 -55.07 102.35
N HIS A 4 -74.60 -54.12 101.66
CA HIS A 4 -74.16 -53.10 100.70
C HIS A 4 -72.88 -52.35 101.11
N VAL A 5 -72.15 -51.69 100.20
CA VAL A 5 -72.41 -50.32 99.75
C VAL A 5 -71.97 -50.10 98.29
N ILE A 6 -72.85 -49.44 97.55
CA ILE A 6 -72.70 -48.89 96.20
C ILE A 6 -71.78 -47.65 96.28
N LEU A 7 -70.75 -47.58 95.44
CA LEU A 7 -70.18 -46.32 94.98
C LEU A 7 -70.03 -46.38 93.45
N ILE A 8 -70.88 -45.61 92.79
CA ILE A 8 -70.95 -45.42 91.34
C ILE A 8 -69.88 -44.40 90.94
N ILE A 9 -68.89 -44.82 90.17
CA ILE A 9 -68.27 -43.98 89.12
C ILE A 9 -68.07 -44.91 87.91
N PRO A 10 -68.86 -44.78 86.84
CA PRO A 10 -68.74 -45.65 85.68
C PRO A 10 -67.46 -45.32 84.91
N VAL A 11 -66.57 -46.32 84.84
CA VAL A 11 -65.53 -46.46 83.82
C VAL A 11 -66.23 -46.56 82.47
N LEU A 12 -66.50 -45.39 81.87
CA LEU A 12 -67.04 -45.28 80.53
C LEU A 12 -65.90 -45.45 79.53
N CYS A 13 -65.70 -46.70 79.11
CA CYS A 13 -65.18 -47.14 77.81
C CYS A 13 -64.45 -46.07 76.99
N ILE A 14 -63.14 -45.90 77.22
CA ILE A 14 -62.24 -45.38 76.17
C ILE A 14 -61.97 -46.54 75.23
N SER A 15 -62.91 -46.80 74.33
CA SER A 15 -62.70 -47.56 73.10
C SER A 15 -63.89 -47.34 72.16
N LEU A 16 -63.58 -46.81 70.98
CA LEU A 16 -64.42 -46.68 69.79
C LEU A 16 -65.52 -45.61 69.80
N VAL A 17 -65.12 -44.39 69.46
CA VAL A 17 -65.77 -43.64 68.36
C VAL A 17 -64.67 -43.15 67.41
N SER A 18 -64.16 -44.07 66.60
CA SER A 18 -63.66 -43.78 65.27
C SER A 18 -64.87 -43.64 64.35
N ALA A 19 -65.57 -42.51 64.42
CA ALA A 19 -66.57 -42.10 63.43
C ALA A 19 -66.93 -40.63 63.64
N GLY A 20 -66.69 -39.80 62.63
CA GLY A 20 -67.51 -38.59 62.46
C GLY A 20 -67.00 -37.29 63.06
N CYS A 21 -65.72 -36.97 62.90
CA CYS A 21 -65.34 -35.60 62.54
C CYS A 21 -64.70 -35.61 61.15
N SER A 22 -65.43 -36.13 60.16
CA SER A 22 -65.23 -35.78 58.76
C SER A 22 -65.75 -34.35 58.54
N GLY A 23 -65.17 -33.40 59.29
CA GLY A 23 -65.16 -32.01 58.91
C GLY A 23 -64.29 -31.91 57.67
N LEU A 24 -64.86 -32.25 56.52
CA LEU A 24 -64.46 -31.77 55.21
C LEU A 24 -64.32 -30.25 55.35
N PHE A 25 -63.11 -29.77 55.68
CA PHE A 25 -62.71 -28.40 55.45
C PHE A 25 -62.81 -28.20 53.94
N LYS A 26 -63.97 -27.77 53.45
CA LYS A 26 -64.12 -27.22 52.12
C LYS A 26 -63.24 -25.97 52.12
N LYS A 27 -61.97 -26.11 51.70
CA LYS A 27 -61.00 -25.01 51.58
C LYS A 27 -61.75 -23.88 50.88
N SER A 28 -61.83 -22.71 51.52
CA SER A 28 -62.65 -21.62 50.97
C SER A 28 -62.13 -21.31 49.56
N SER A 29 -63.03 -20.98 48.63
CA SER A 29 -62.66 -20.68 47.24
C SER A 29 -61.52 -19.64 47.15
N LYS A 30 -61.45 -18.70 48.09
CA LYS A 30 -60.35 -17.74 48.23
C LYS A 30 -59.00 -18.39 48.57
N ALA A 31 -58.98 -19.37 49.49
CA ALA A 31 -57.76 -20.08 49.88
C ALA A 31 -57.23 -21.00 48.75
N GLN A 32 -58.12 -21.57 47.92
CA GLN A 32 -57.72 -22.32 46.73
C GLN A 32 -57.15 -21.39 45.65
N GLN A 33 -57.81 -20.25 45.38
CA GLN A 33 -57.34 -19.24 44.45
C GLN A 33 -55.97 -18.67 44.87
N GLN A 34 -55.72 -18.53 46.17
CA GLN A 34 -54.44 -18.05 46.68
C GLN A 34 -53.31 -19.08 46.48
N GLU A 35 -53.59 -20.37 46.62
CA GLU A 35 -52.66 -21.46 46.30
C GLU A 35 -52.24 -21.44 44.82
N GLU A 36 -53.22 -21.31 43.92
CA GLU A 36 -52.97 -21.22 42.47
C GLU A 36 -52.10 -20.01 42.12
N ARG A 37 -52.31 -18.88 42.81
CA ARG A 37 -51.45 -17.70 42.66
C ARG A 37 -50.03 -17.94 43.15
N PHE A 38 -49.82 -18.68 44.25
CA PHE A 38 -48.48 -19.03 44.73
C PHE A 38 -47.75 -19.93 43.73
N VAL A 39 -48.40 -20.98 43.21
CA VAL A 39 -47.83 -21.85 42.18
C VAL A 39 -47.45 -21.06 40.92
N LEU A 40 -48.31 -20.11 40.50
CA LEU A 40 -48.00 -19.24 39.37
C LEU A 40 -46.82 -18.31 39.64
N ILE A 41 -46.70 -17.77 40.86
CA ILE A 41 -45.56 -16.95 41.28
C ILE A 41 -44.28 -17.79 41.25
N ASP A 42 -44.29 -19.01 41.78
CA ASP A 42 -43.12 -19.91 41.75
C ASP A 42 -42.69 -20.24 40.31
N LYS A 43 -43.67 -20.48 39.42
CA LYS A 43 -43.38 -20.67 37.99
C LYS A 43 -42.68 -19.45 37.40
N LYS A 44 -43.19 -18.24 37.66
CA LYS A 44 -42.57 -16.99 37.19
C LYS A 44 -41.19 -16.74 37.81
N ILE A 45 -40.99 -17.08 39.08
CA ILE A 45 -39.68 -16.98 39.74
C ILE A 45 -38.67 -17.89 39.04
N ASN A 46 -39.05 -19.13 38.74
CA ASN A 46 -38.18 -20.08 38.03
C ASN A 46 -37.86 -19.61 36.60
N GLU A 47 -38.84 -19.03 35.89
CA GLU A 47 -38.62 -18.44 34.56
C GLU A 47 -37.63 -17.26 34.62
N LEU A 48 -37.81 -16.36 35.61
CA LEU A 48 -36.89 -15.23 35.83
C LEU A 48 -35.48 -15.70 36.21
N GLN A 49 -35.35 -16.74 37.04
CA GLN A 49 -34.04 -17.31 37.38
C GLN A 49 -33.31 -17.83 36.15
N ARG A 50 -34.00 -18.55 35.25
CA ARG A 50 -33.41 -19.00 33.98
C ARG A 50 -32.98 -17.83 33.09
N ALA A 51 -33.82 -16.79 33.00
CA ALA A 51 -33.47 -15.59 32.24
C ALA A 51 -32.21 -14.92 32.81
N ILE A 52 -32.11 -14.78 34.13
CA ILE A 52 -30.92 -14.23 34.81
C ILE A 52 -29.68 -15.07 34.52
N SER A 53 -29.78 -16.41 34.58
CA SER A 53 -28.65 -17.29 34.25
C SER A 53 -28.17 -17.11 32.80
N ASN A 54 -29.10 -17.01 31.85
CA ASN A 54 -28.77 -16.79 30.44
C ASN A 54 -28.11 -15.42 30.23
N ILE A 55 -28.64 -14.37 30.85
CA ILE A 55 -28.06 -13.02 30.80
C ILE A 55 -26.64 -13.04 31.39
N ASN A 56 -26.44 -13.70 32.51
CA ASN A 56 -25.12 -13.81 33.14
C ASN A 56 -24.10 -14.53 32.24
N ALA A 57 -24.50 -15.61 31.57
CA ALA A 57 -23.66 -16.29 30.59
C ALA A 57 -23.29 -15.38 29.41
N SER A 58 -24.26 -14.62 28.89
CA SER A 58 -24.03 -13.64 27.82
C SER A 58 -23.07 -12.53 28.26
N ALA A 59 -23.24 -12.00 29.47
CA ALA A 59 -22.37 -10.96 30.02
C ALA A 59 -20.91 -11.44 30.15
N GLN A 60 -20.70 -12.68 30.59
CA GLN A 60 -19.37 -13.28 30.64
C GLN A 60 -18.76 -13.46 29.24
N SER A 61 -19.56 -13.85 28.25
CA SER A 61 -19.10 -13.98 26.86
C SER A 61 -18.66 -12.62 26.29
N ILE A 62 -19.48 -11.59 26.49
CA ILE A 62 -19.16 -10.22 26.06
C ILE A 62 -17.89 -9.72 26.76
N GLY A 63 -17.74 -10.00 28.06
CA GLY A 63 -16.53 -9.64 28.81
C GLY A 63 -15.25 -10.20 28.17
N ARG A 64 -15.27 -11.48 27.77
CA ARG A 64 -14.12 -12.11 27.06
C ARG A 64 -13.84 -11.45 25.71
N GLN A 65 -14.89 -11.12 24.94
CA GLN A 65 -14.73 -10.44 23.66
C GLN A 65 -14.14 -9.04 23.81
N VAL A 66 -14.53 -8.30 24.87
CA VAL A 66 -13.97 -6.98 25.17
C VAL A 66 -12.49 -7.08 25.52
N GLU A 67 -12.09 -8.10 26.30
CA GLU A 67 -10.69 -8.36 26.62
C GLU A 67 -9.87 -8.70 25.36
N GLU A 68 -10.38 -9.59 24.50
CA GLU A 68 -9.74 -9.92 23.23
C GLU A 68 -9.60 -8.70 22.30
N LEU A 69 -10.64 -7.86 22.19
CA LEU A 69 -10.58 -6.63 21.40
C LEU A 69 -9.57 -5.62 21.98
N SER A 70 -9.46 -5.55 23.30
CA SER A 70 -8.45 -4.73 23.97
C SER A 70 -7.04 -5.21 23.59
N ASP A 71 -6.78 -6.50 23.69
CA ASP A 71 -5.49 -7.09 23.30
C ASP A 71 -5.15 -6.83 21.83
N ARG A 72 -6.12 -7.01 20.93
CA ARG A 72 -5.97 -6.69 19.50
C ARG A 72 -5.65 -5.21 19.29
N THR A 73 -6.31 -4.32 20.01
CA THR A 73 -6.06 -2.86 19.93
C THR A 73 -4.63 -2.53 20.38
N THR A 74 -4.15 -3.14 21.47
CA THR A 74 -2.76 -2.93 21.91
C THR A 74 -1.74 -3.48 20.91
N ASN A 75 -2.04 -4.61 20.26
CA ASN A 75 -1.19 -5.20 19.23
C ASN A 75 -1.11 -4.29 17.99
N ILE A 76 -2.25 -3.75 17.54
CA ILE A 76 -2.32 -2.78 16.44
C ILE A 76 -1.49 -1.54 16.79
N GLY A 77 -1.62 -1.00 18.00
CA GLY A 77 -0.81 0.13 18.45
C GLY A 77 0.70 -0.15 18.36
N ARG A 78 1.15 -1.34 18.79
CA ARG A 78 2.56 -1.75 18.67
C ARG A 78 3.01 -1.91 17.22
N ASN A 79 2.15 -2.40 16.34
CA ASN A 79 2.48 -2.52 14.91
C ASN A 79 2.56 -1.14 14.25
N TYR A 80 1.64 -0.24 14.59
CA TYR A 80 1.68 1.15 14.11
C TYR A 80 3.01 1.82 14.47
N THR A 81 3.46 1.72 15.73
CA THR A 81 4.75 2.30 16.14
C THR A 81 5.96 1.70 15.41
N LYS A 82 5.90 0.41 15.02
CA LYS A 82 6.98 -0.21 14.24
C LYS A 82 7.01 0.33 12.82
N ILE A 83 5.85 0.44 12.18
CA ILE A 83 5.72 1.00 10.83
C ILE A 83 6.21 2.45 10.81
N ASP A 84 5.78 3.24 11.79
CA ASP A 84 6.21 4.63 11.97
C ASP A 84 7.73 4.75 12.10
N THR A 85 8.36 3.90 12.93
CA THR A 85 9.83 3.88 13.07
C THR A 85 10.52 3.49 11.76
N SER A 86 10.02 2.47 11.04
CA SER A 86 10.59 2.06 9.75
C SER A 86 10.42 3.12 8.67
N LEU A 87 9.35 3.91 8.72
CA LEU A 87 9.13 5.03 7.80
C LEU A 87 10.15 6.14 8.03
N GLU A 88 10.40 6.50 9.28
CA GLU A 88 11.42 7.48 9.66
C GLU A 88 12.83 7.04 9.24
N GLU A 89 13.17 5.77 9.46
CA GLU A 89 14.46 5.20 9.02
C GLU A 89 14.62 5.23 7.49
N LEU A 90 13.55 4.92 6.75
CA LEU A 90 13.56 4.99 5.29
C LEU A 90 13.71 6.42 4.79
N ASN A 91 13.00 7.37 5.39
CA ASN A 91 13.10 8.79 5.05
C ASN A 91 14.52 9.32 5.23
N ALA A 92 15.15 9.03 6.38
CA ALA A 92 16.54 9.43 6.64
C ALA A 92 17.53 8.83 5.61
N LYS A 93 17.28 7.59 5.17
CA LYS A 93 18.11 6.92 4.15
C LYS A 93 17.93 7.56 2.77
N VAL A 94 16.73 7.99 2.42
CA VAL A 94 16.44 8.73 1.18
C VAL A 94 17.18 10.07 1.20
N GLU A 95 17.05 10.86 2.27
CA GLU A 95 17.74 12.15 2.40
C GLU A 95 19.27 12.03 2.29
N THR A 96 19.83 10.96 2.87
CA THR A 96 21.27 10.68 2.79
C THR A 96 21.70 10.35 1.36
N LYS A 97 20.90 9.56 0.64
CA LYS A 97 21.16 9.21 -0.76
C LYS A 97 21.03 10.41 -1.68
N ASP A 98 20.01 11.23 -1.51
CA ASP A 98 19.78 12.45 -2.28
C ASP A 98 20.95 13.42 -2.10
N SER A 99 21.41 13.63 -0.86
CA SER A 99 22.58 14.47 -0.58
C SER A 99 23.86 13.95 -1.25
N SER A 100 24.04 12.63 -1.29
CA SER A 100 25.18 12.01 -1.97
C SER A 100 25.10 12.16 -3.48
N LEU A 101 23.91 12.03 -4.06
CA LEU A 101 23.68 12.21 -5.50
C LEU A 101 23.91 13.66 -5.90
N GLU A 102 23.40 14.63 -5.13
CA GLU A 102 23.61 16.06 -5.38
C GLU A 102 25.10 16.42 -5.40
N THR A 103 25.88 15.84 -4.49
CA THR A 103 27.34 16.01 -4.45
C THR A 103 28.00 15.45 -5.72
N SER A 104 27.64 14.23 -6.11
CA SER A 104 28.17 13.59 -7.31
C SER A 104 27.80 14.33 -8.60
N ILE A 105 26.59 14.90 -8.66
CA ILE A 105 26.13 15.73 -9.80
C ILE A 105 26.99 17.00 -9.88
N SER A 106 27.22 17.69 -8.75
CA SER A 106 28.07 18.87 -8.69
C SER A 106 29.50 18.58 -9.18
N ASP A 107 30.10 17.48 -8.72
CA ASP A 107 31.45 17.06 -9.13
C ASP A 107 31.52 16.74 -10.64
N THR A 108 30.48 16.08 -11.16
CA THR A 108 30.37 15.78 -12.59
C THR A 108 30.22 17.06 -13.41
N GLN A 109 29.41 18.00 -12.95
CA GLN A 109 29.22 19.31 -13.59
C GLN A 109 30.54 20.09 -13.67
N ASN A 110 31.33 20.07 -12.59
CA ASN A 110 32.65 20.68 -12.55
C ASN A 110 33.60 20.05 -13.58
N THR A 111 33.59 18.72 -13.67
CA THR A 111 34.41 17.98 -14.64
C THR A 111 34.00 18.29 -16.09
N ILE A 112 32.70 18.36 -16.38
CA ILE A 112 32.17 18.74 -17.70
C ILE A 112 32.64 20.15 -18.08
N ASN A 113 32.58 21.10 -17.16
CA ASN A 113 33.03 22.48 -17.41
C ASN A 113 34.53 22.55 -17.71
N GLU A 114 35.35 21.78 -16.99
CA GLU A 114 36.79 21.68 -17.26
C GLU A 114 37.06 21.08 -18.65
N LEU A 115 36.39 19.97 -18.99
CA LEU A 115 36.52 19.34 -20.30
C LEU A 115 36.06 20.25 -21.44
N LYS A 116 34.97 20.99 -21.25
CA LYS A 116 34.48 21.98 -22.21
C LYS A 116 35.51 23.09 -22.47
N THR A 117 36.18 23.55 -21.42
CA THR A 117 37.25 24.54 -21.53
C THR A 117 38.42 23.99 -22.34
N LYS A 118 38.89 22.78 -22.01
CA LYS A 118 39.97 22.10 -22.75
C LYS A 118 39.62 21.86 -24.22
N LEU A 119 38.36 21.50 -24.51
CA LEU A 119 37.90 21.31 -25.89
C LEU A 119 38.00 22.61 -26.71
N SER A 120 37.59 23.74 -26.12
CA SER A 120 37.71 25.05 -26.75
C SER A 120 39.17 25.43 -27.05
N GLU A 121 40.10 25.13 -26.13
CA GLU A 121 41.54 25.36 -26.34
C GLU A 121 42.09 24.51 -27.50
N ILE A 122 41.66 23.26 -27.60
CA ILE A 122 42.05 22.35 -28.70
C ILE A 122 41.51 22.84 -30.04
N GLU A 123 40.25 23.30 -30.07
CA GLU A 123 39.64 23.87 -31.27
C GLU A 123 40.41 25.11 -31.77
N LEU A 124 40.77 26.02 -30.87
CA LEU A 124 41.61 27.18 -31.22
C LEU A 124 42.99 26.77 -31.74
N ALA A 125 43.65 25.80 -31.08
CA ALA A 125 44.94 25.30 -31.52
C ALA A 125 44.88 24.63 -32.90
N LYS A 126 43.79 23.92 -33.20
CA LYS A 126 43.54 23.31 -34.51
C LYS A 126 43.42 24.38 -35.60
N GLU A 127 42.66 25.44 -35.38
CA GLU A 127 42.52 26.54 -36.34
C GLU A 127 43.86 27.22 -36.63
N GLU A 128 44.65 27.49 -35.59
CA GLU A 128 45.98 28.06 -35.73
C GLU A 128 46.91 27.16 -36.56
N LEU A 129 46.94 25.86 -36.27
CA LEU A 129 47.72 24.89 -37.05
C LEU A 129 47.25 24.83 -38.51
N GLN A 130 45.93 24.88 -38.76
CA GLN A 130 45.37 24.92 -40.12
C GLN A 130 45.88 26.17 -40.88
N ASN A 131 45.90 27.33 -40.23
CA ASN A 131 46.42 28.57 -40.80
C ASN A 131 47.92 28.47 -41.13
N GLN A 132 48.71 27.87 -40.23
CA GLN A 132 50.14 27.64 -40.46
C GLN A 132 50.38 26.70 -41.64
N ILE A 133 49.61 25.61 -41.77
CA ILE A 133 49.69 24.68 -42.91
C ILE A 133 49.40 25.41 -44.23
N ASN A 134 48.33 26.22 -44.28
CA ASN A 134 47.96 26.98 -45.48
C ASN A 134 49.07 27.97 -45.88
N SER A 135 49.70 28.64 -44.90
CA SER A 135 50.84 29.53 -45.13
C SER A 135 52.04 28.78 -45.71
N LEU A 136 52.41 27.63 -45.14
CA LEU A 136 53.51 26.80 -45.62
C LEU A 136 53.25 26.24 -47.04
N GLN A 137 52.02 25.83 -47.34
CA GLN A 137 51.61 25.41 -48.68
C GLN A 137 51.72 26.55 -49.71
N SER A 138 51.34 27.77 -49.31
CA SER A 138 51.46 28.96 -50.14
C SER A 138 52.92 29.34 -50.41
N GLN A 139 53.80 29.22 -49.40
CA GLN A 139 55.25 29.43 -49.56
C GLN A 139 55.89 28.40 -50.50
N LYS A 140 55.36 27.18 -50.55
CA LYS A 140 55.81 26.13 -51.47
C LYS A 140 55.39 26.38 -52.93
N SER A 141 54.46 27.31 -53.19
CA SER A 141 53.74 27.41 -54.48
C SER A 141 54.08 28.67 -55.33
N GLN A 142 55.23 29.33 -55.14
CA GLN A 142 55.76 30.34 -56.08
C GLN A 142 56.98 29.83 -56.90
N PRO A 143 57.20 30.33 -58.15
CA PRO A 143 57.24 29.46 -59.32
C PRO A 143 58.64 29.19 -59.91
N VAL A 144 58.81 28.00 -60.47
CA VAL A 144 59.59 27.79 -61.71
C VAL A 144 58.56 27.57 -62.81
N SER A 145 58.54 28.45 -63.82
CA SER A 145 57.59 28.42 -64.95
C SER A 145 58.10 27.51 -66.09
N PRO A 146 57.39 27.32 -67.22
CA PRO A 146 56.23 26.43 -67.37
C PRO A 146 56.44 25.42 -68.53
N ALA A 147 55.82 24.23 -68.50
CA ALA A 147 55.58 23.46 -69.72
C ALA A 147 54.49 22.37 -69.54
N VAL A 148 53.49 22.45 -70.42
CA VAL A 148 52.59 21.38 -70.91
C VAL A 148 51.29 21.12 -70.13
N GLU A 149 50.23 21.74 -70.65
CA GLU A 149 48.86 21.22 -70.75
C GLU A 149 48.81 19.72 -71.08
N HIS A 150 47.99 18.96 -70.35
CA HIS A 150 46.93 18.19 -70.99
C HIS A 150 45.81 17.89 -69.99
N GLN A 151 44.60 18.17 -70.44
CA GLN A 151 43.33 17.77 -69.86
C GLN A 151 43.22 16.24 -69.85
N GLU A 152 42.64 15.68 -68.79
CA GLU A 152 41.74 14.55 -68.93
C GLU A 152 40.72 14.53 -67.78
N GLU A 153 39.46 14.56 -68.20
CA GLU A 153 38.22 14.45 -67.45
C GLU A 153 37.79 12.99 -67.42
N SER A 154 37.67 12.40 -66.23
CA SER A 154 36.81 11.24 -65.88
C SER A 154 37.15 10.89 -64.44
N GLY A 155 36.25 10.71 -63.49
CA GLY A 155 34.99 9.98 -63.58
C GLY A 155 34.94 9.12 -62.31
N GLU A 156 34.06 9.51 -61.39
CA GLU A 156 33.37 8.64 -60.44
C GLU A 156 34.22 7.75 -59.51
N VAL A 157 34.38 8.19 -58.25
CA VAL A 157 34.49 7.27 -57.10
C VAL A 157 33.30 7.54 -56.19
N LYS A 158 32.36 6.60 -56.27
CA LYS A 158 31.09 6.54 -55.53
C LYS A 158 31.24 5.54 -54.40
N GLY A 159 30.81 5.94 -53.19
CA GLY A 159 30.51 5.08 -52.04
C GLY A 159 31.74 4.53 -51.30
N GLU A 160 31.81 4.46 -49.98
CA GLU A 160 30.82 4.54 -48.90
C GLU A 160 31.52 5.06 -47.65
N THR A 161 31.05 6.16 -47.05
CA THR A 161 31.12 6.45 -45.59
C THR A 161 30.54 7.85 -45.34
N ALA A 162 29.25 8.01 -45.65
CA ALA A 162 28.53 9.25 -45.38
C ALA A 162 27.09 8.97 -44.88
N GLU A 163 26.92 7.92 -44.07
CA GLU A 163 25.59 7.53 -43.55
C GLU A 163 25.46 7.68 -42.03
N LYS A 164 26.59 7.81 -41.29
CA LYS A 164 26.56 7.79 -39.82
C LYS A 164 26.25 9.12 -39.12
N THR A 165 26.12 10.22 -39.87
CA THR A 165 25.93 11.56 -39.27
C THR A 165 24.46 12.01 -39.31
N THR A 166 23.63 11.39 -40.15
CA THR A 166 22.20 11.72 -40.33
C THR A 166 21.30 10.93 -39.37
N GLU A 167 21.61 9.65 -39.13
CA GLU A 167 20.82 8.76 -38.26
C GLU A 167 20.80 9.24 -36.81
N ALA A 168 21.96 9.59 -36.24
CA ALA A 168 22.06 10.04 -34.84
C ALA A 168 21.30 11.35 -34.53
N GLN A 169 21.08 12.20 -35.53
CA GLN A 169 20.28 13.43 -35.36
C GLN A 169 18.79 13.16 -35.53
N GLN A 170 18.43 12.19 -36.38
CA GLN A 170 17.05 11.81 -36.65
C GLN A 170 16.47 11.00 -35.49
N ASP A 171 17.26 10.08 -34.92
CA ASP A 171 16.88 9.30 -33.73
C ASP A 171 16.63 10.19 -32.52
N LYS A 172 17.46 11.23 -32.33
CA LYS A 172 17.28 12.19 -31.23
C LYS A 172 15.98 12.99 -31.34
N ALA A 173 15.58 13.39 -32.56
CA ALA A 173 14.33 14.13 -32.77
C ALA A 173 13.09 13.22 -32.57
N ILE A 174 13.18 11.97 -32.99
CA ILE A 174 12.11 10.97 -32.79
C ILE A 174 11.95 10.66 -31.30
N VAL A 175 13.07 10.42 -30.58
CA VAL A 175 13.07 10.20 -29.14
C VAL A 175 12.42 11.36 -28.40
N GLN A 176 12.77 12.61 -28.74
CA GLN A 176 12.15 13.78 -28.09
C GLN A 176 10.64 13.86 -28.35
N GLY A 177 10.19 13.62 -29.58
CA GLY A 177 8.77 13.65 -29.92
C GLY A 177 7.96 12.59 -29.15
N LEU A 178 8.51 11.39 -29.02
CA LEU A 178 7.89 10.30 -28.25
C LEU A 178 7.85 10.61 -26.75
N LEU A 179 8.90 11.24 -26.19
CA LEU A 179 8.90 11.68 -24.79
C LEU A 179 7.83 12.72 -24.51
N ASP A 180 7.67 13.71 -25.39
CA ASP A 180 6.65 14.76 -25.26
C ASP A 180 5.22 14.19 -25.36
N GLU A 181 4.99 13.25 -26.30
CA GLU A 181 3.71 12.55 -26.47
C GLU A 181 3.37 11.72 -25.24
N ALA A 182 4.30 10.90 -24.76
CA ALA A 182 4.14 10.10 -23.55
C ALA A 182 3.79 10.96 -22.33
N GLN A 183 4.47 12.09 -22.17
CA GLN A 183 4.22 13.00 -21.05
C GLN A 183 2.85 13.69 -21.14
N ALA A 184 2.36 13.98 -22.35
CA ALA A 184 1.01 14.52 -22.54
C ALA A 184 -0.06 13.49 -22.16
N ILE A 185 0.11 12.23 -22.59
CA ILE A 185 -0.80 11.13 -22.25
C ILE A 185 -0.79 10.85 -20.74
N TYR A 186 0.39 10.86 -20.11
CA TYR A 186 0.52 10.70 -18.66
C TYR A 186 -0.24 11.79 -17.88
N LYS A 187 -0.17 13.04 -18.35
CA LYS A 187 -0.91 14.16 -17.73
C LYS A 187 -2.42 14.03 -17.86
N ASP A 188 -2.90 13.31 -18.88
CA ASP A 188 -4.32 12.99 -19.08
C ASP A 188 -4.78 11.83 -18.17
N GLY A 189 -3.86 11.20 -17.44
CA GLY A 189 -4.13 10.09 -16.51
C GLY A 189 -4.18 8.72 -17.19
N ASN A 190 -3.88 8.65 -18.48
CA ASN A 190 -3.85 7.39 -19.22
C ASN A 190 -2.47 6.73 -19.10
N TYR A 191 -2.24 6.07 -17.97
CA TYR A 191 -0.90 5.58 -17.61
C TYR A 191 -0.39 4.43 -18.50
N ASP A 192 -1.27 3.52 -18.94
CA ASP A 192 -0.91 2.39 -19.80
C ASP A 192 -0.41 2.84 -21.19
N ASP A 193 -1.10 3.83 -21.79
CA ASP A 193 -0.72 4.38 -23.08
C ASP A 193 0.59 5.20 -22.99
N ALA A 194 0.81 5.90 -21.87
CA ALA A 194 2.05 6.63 -21.61
C ALA A 194 3.25 5.68 -21.48
N ILE A 195 3.07 4.55 -20.78
CA ILE A 195 4.09 3.49 -20.66
C ILE A 195 4.46 2.95 -22.05
N SER A 196 3.46 2.65 -22.87
CA SER A 196 3.68 2.14 -24.24
C SER A 196 4.55 3.10 -25.07
N LYS A 197 4.33 4.42 -24.93
CA LYS A 197 5.14 5.43 -25.62
C LYS A 197 6.57 5.54 -25.10
N TRP A 198 6.79 5.40 -23.80
CA TRP A 198 8.15 5.32 -23.25
C TRP A 198 8.86 4.03 -23.63
N GLU A 199 8.16 2.92 -23.83
CA GLU A 199 8.75 1.69 -24.37
C GLU A 199 9.20 1.88 -25.83
N GLU A 200 8.45 2.65 -26.63
CA GLU A 200 8.90 3.04 -27.99
C GLU A 200 10.21 3.85 -27.93
N VAL A 201 10.38 4.74 -26.94
CA VAL A 201 11.65 5.46 -26.71
C VAL A 201 12.78 4.47 -26.41
N LEU A 202 12.54 3.48 -25.56
CA LEU A 202 13.56 2.48 -25.18
C LEU A 202 13.93 1.53 -26.32
N ASN A 203 13.07 1.37 -27.34
CA ASN A 203 13.42 0.64 -28.55
C ASN A 203 14.43 1.39 -29.43
N ILE A 204 14.49 2.73 -29.33
CA ILE A 204 15.39 3.60 -30.09
C ILE A 204 16.64 3.93 -29.27
N ASP A 205 16.44 4.31 -28.01
CA ASP A 205 17.48 4.61 -27.02
C ASP A 205 17.28 3.75 -25.76
N PRO A 206 17.84 2.52 -25.73
CA PRO A 206 17.72 1.62 -24.58
C PRO A 206 18.31 2.17 -23.28
N GLU A 207 19.15 3.21 -23.34
CA GLU A 207 19.77 3.85 -22.18
C GLU A 207 19.05 5.13 -21.74
N ASN A 208 17.90 5.44 -22.34
CA ASN A 208 17.12 6.61 -21.98
C ASN A 208 16.59 6.52 -20.53
N LEU A 209 17.25 7.25 -19.63
CA LEU A 209 16.92 7.23 -18.20
C LEU A 209 15.55 7.86 -17.92
N GLU A 210 15.14 8.85 -18.72
CA GLU A 210 13.85 9.52 -18.55
C GLU A 210 12.69 8.56 -18.84
N ALA A 211 12.75 7.81 -19.94
CA ALA A 211 11.76 6.80 -20.27
C ALA A 211 11.70 5.69 -19.20
N LYS A 212 12.85 5.16 -18.75
CA LYS A 212 12.89 4.13 -17.68
C LYS A 212 12.25 4.63 -16.38
N LEU A 213 12.60 5.83 -15.94
CA LEU A 213 12.08 6.42 -14.69
C LEU A 213 10.57 6.66 -14.79
N ASN A 214 10.12 7.24 -15.89
CA ASN A 214 8.70 7.58 -16.06
C ASN A 214 7.80 6.35 -16.16
N ILE A 215 8.27 5.25 -16.78
CA ILE A 215 7.56 3.96 -16.77
C ILE A 215 7.33 3.46 -15.35
N GLU A 216 8.35 3.54 -14.48
CA GLU A 216 8.24 3.09 -13.10
C GLU A 216 7.22 3.92 -12.32
N ILE A 217 7.25 5.25 -12.46
CA ILE A 217 6.30 6.17 -11.83
C ILE A 217 4.87 5.86 -12.30
N ALA A 218 4.66 5.63 -13.59
CA ALA A 218 3.34 5.31 -14.12
C ALA A 218 2.82 3.95 -13.63
N LYS A 219 3.68 2.94 -13.49
CA LYS A 219 3.31 1.64 -12.90
C LYS A 219 2.85 1.77 -11.45
N GLU A 220 3.58 2.56 -10.64
CA GLU A 220 3.19 2.84 -9.25
C GLU A 220 1.83 3.56 -9.16
N LYS A 221 1.54 4.46 -10.11
CA LYS A 221 0.23 5.14 -10.18
C LYS A 221 -0.91 4.17 -10.48
N ILE A 222 -0.70 3.21 -11.37
CA ILE A 222 -1.70 2.17 -11.69
C ILE A 222 -1.94 1.28 -10.46
N GLU A 223 -0.88 0.82 -9.81
CA GLU A 223 -0.96 -0.04 -8.62
C GLU A 223 -1.72 0.67 -7.48
N SER A 224 -1.31 1.89 -7.13
CA SER A 224 -1.96 2.68 -6.07
C SER A 224 -3.40 3.12 -6.37
N ALA A 225 -3.79 3.16 -7.65
CA ALA A 225 -5.18 3.39 -8.05
C ALA A 225 -6.02 2.12 -7.86
N SER A 226 -5.47 0.95 -8.21
CA SER A 226 -6.17 -0.34 -8.07
C SER A 226 -6.46 -0.71 -6.61
N GLU A 227 -5.56 -0.40 -5.68
CA GLU A 227 -5.74 -0.65 -4.24
C GLU A 227 -6.84 0.21 -3.59
N LYS A 228 -7.25 1.32 -4.22
CA LYS A 228 -8.29 2.21 -3.69
C LYS A 228 -9.69 1.84 -4.14
N GLU A 229 -9.82 0.94 -5.12
CA GLU A 229 -11.10 0.49 -5.66
C GLU A 229 -11.59 -0.84 -5.04
N GLU A 230 -10.75 -1.53 -4.26
CA GLU A 230 -11.09 -2.71 -3.42
C GLU A 230 -11.54 -2.32 -1.99
#